data_AF-A0A7Z9WTZ1-F1
#
_entry.id   AF-A0A7Z9WTZ1-F1
#
_cell.length_a   1.000
_cell.length_b   1.000
_cell.length_c   1.000
_cell.angle_alpha   90.00
_cell.angle_beta   90.00
_cell.angle_gamma   90.00
#
_symmetry.space_group_name_H-M   'P 1'
#
loop_
_entity.id
_entity.type
_entity.pdbx_description
1 polymer ?
#
loop_
_entity_poly.entity_id
_entity_poly.type
_entity_poly.pdbx_seq_one_letter_code
_entity_poly.pdbx_strand_id
1 'polypeptide(L)'
;MAYRIKEVFYSLQGEGFHSGRPAIFCRFSHCNLWTGLEQDRSRAICQFCDTDFIGTDGQHGGLFKRADQLVTHLLRFWPDPHIPPFVVLTGGEPLLQVDAQLIDALHAAHVEIAVETNGTLAAPAGIDWLCVSPKAGAPLIQTQGDELKLVYPQPQLQPHQVAHLAFTHFYLQPMD
;
A
#
# COMPACT_ATOMS: atom_id res chain seq x y z
N MET A 1 3.26 9.40 -14.64
CA MET A 1 2.28 10.36 -14.04
C MET A 1 2.99 11.20 -12.99
N ALA A 2 2.35 12.18 -12.31
CA ALA A 2 2.92 12.78 -11.10
C ALA A 2 2.46 11.99 -9.86
N TYR A 3 3.37 11.75 -8.91
CA TYR A 3 3.13 11.00 -7.68
C TYR A 3 2.96 11.96 -6.50
N ARG A 4 1.83 11.86 -5.80
CA ARG A 4 1.48 12.62 -4.61
C ARG A 4 1.71 11.73 -3.39
N ILE A 5 2.72 12.08 -2.62
CA ILE A 5 3.18 11.30 -1.47
C ILE A 5 2.84 12.07 -0.20
N LYS A 6 2.03 11.47 0.66
CA LYS A 6 1.73 12.00 1.99
C LYS A 6 2.98 12.04 2.84
N GLU A 7 3.68 10.92 2.94
CA GLU A 7 4.88 10.79 3.77
C GLU A 7 5.78 9.64 3.29
N VAL A 8 7.04 9.72 3.68
CA VAL A 8 8.05 8.68 3.52
C VAL A 8 8.81 8.54 4.83
N PHE A 9 8.99 7.32 5.31
CA PHE A 9 9.78 7.04 6.50
C PHE A 9 10.42 5.65 6.45
N TYR A 10 11.52 5.47 7.16
CA TYR A 10 12.18 4.17 7.33
C TYR A 10 11.77 3.57 8.69
N SER A 11 11.31 2.32 8.68
CA SER A 11 10.88 1.60 9.88
C SER A 11 10.96 0.09 9.64
N LEU A 12 10.39 -0.71 10.53
CA LEU A 12 10.11 -2.12 10.30
C LEU A 12 8.66 -2.27 9.84
N GLN A 13 8.39 -3.20 8.91
CA GLN A 13 7.04 -3.61 8.58
C GLN A 13 6.35 -4.17 9.83
N GLY A 14 5.17 -3.67 10.15
CA GLY A 14 4.43 -4.03 11.35
C GLY A 14 3.42 -5.15 11.15
N GLU A 15 3.11 -5.48 9.89
CA GLU A 15 1.97 -6.32 9.55
C GLU A 15 2.34 -7.45 8.57
N GLY A 16 1.49 -8.47 8.54
CA GLY A 16 1.54 -9.52 7.53
C GLY A 16 2.78 -10.40 7.57
N PHE A 17 3.09 -11.04 6.45
CA PHE A 17 4.20 -11.98 6.31
C PHE A 17 5.56 -11.32 6.59
N HIS A 18 5.73 -10.05 6.20
CA HIS A 18 6.98 -9.31 6.33
C HIS A 18 7.13 -8.56 7.66
N SER A 19 6.28 -8.83 8.65
CA SER A 19 6.42 -8.28 10.01
C SER A 19 7.86 -8.39 10.54
N GLY A 20 8.44 -7.26 10.98
CA GLY A 20 9.81 -7.14 11.48
C GLY A 20 10.87 -6.85 10.40
N ARG A 21 10.53 -6.87 9.11
CA ARG A 21 11.47 -6.57 8.02
C ARG A 21 11.72 -5.06 7.89
N PRO A 22 12.97 -4.58 7.84
CA PRO A 22 13.25 -3.18 7.55
C PRO A 22 12.73 -2.74 6.18
N ALA A 23 12.04 -1.60 6.14
CA ALA A 23 11.39 -1.08 4.95
C ALA A 23 11.38 0.45 4.93
N ILE A 24 11.48 1.02 3.73
CA ILE A 24 11.02 2.38 3.48
C ILE A 24 9.53 2.31 3.17
N PHE A 25 8.72 2.99 3.97
CA PHE A 25 7.31 3.21 3.68
C PHE A 25 7.16 4.42 2.78
N CYS A 26 6.49 4.25 1.65
CA CYS A 26 6.07 5.33 0.77
C CYS A 26 4.54 5.39 0.79
N ARG A 27 3.99 6.36 1.52
CA ARG A 27 2.55 6.54 1.67
C ARG A 27 2.05 7.52 0.60
N PHE A 28 1.32 7.03 -0.38
CA PHE A 28 0.65 7.87 -1.37
C PHE A 28 -0.53 8.63 -0.76
N SER A 29 -0.93 9.73 -1.38
CA SER A 29 -2.11 10.49 -1.01
C SER A 29 -3.36 9.96 -1.72
N HIS A 30 -4.52 10.13 -1.09
CA HIS A 30 -5.87 9.74 -1.57
C HIS A 30 -6.18 8.24 -1.53
N CYS A 31 -7.47 7.94 -1.37
CA CYS A 31 -8.05 6.60 -1.44
C CYS A 31 -9.35 6.68 -2.25
N ASN A 32 -9.73 5.59 -2.92
CA ASN A 32 -10.99 5.48 -3.65
C ASN A 32 -12.15 4.96 -2.79
N LEU A 33 -11.91 4.59 -1.53
CA LEU A 33 -12.93 4.07 -0.61
C LEU A 33 -13.32 5.03 0.51
N TRP A 34 -12.53 6.09 0.72
CA TRP A 34 -12.80 7.18 1.67
C TRP A 34 -12.02 8.43 1.25
N THR A 35 -12.61 9.61 1.44
CA THR A 35 -11.98 10.90 1.10
C THR A 35 -10.81 11.25 2.03
N GLY A 36 -10.74 10.62 3.21
CA GLY A 36 -9.83 10.97 4.30
C GLY A 36 -10.39 12.07 5.22
N LEU A 37 -11.51 12.69 4.86
CA LEU A 37 -12.14 13.73 5.67
C LEU A 37 -13.12 13.07 6.65
N GLU A 38 -13.01 13.39 7.94
CA GLU A 38 -13.85 12.84 8.99
C GLU A 38 -15.35 13.08 8.76
N GLN A 39 -15.72 14.24 8.19
CA GLN A 39 -17.11 14.56 7.84
C GLN A 39 -17.73 13.60 6.80
N ASP A 40 -16.90 12.87 6.05
CA ASP A 40 -17.31 11.90 5.04
C ASP A 40 -17.19 10.45 5.52
N ARG A 41 -16.63 10.19 6.72
CA ARG A 41 -16.36 8.83 7.20
C ARG A 41 -17.65 7.98 7.28
N SER A 42 -18.76 8.55 7.75
CA SER A 42 -20.04 7.84 7.89
C SER A 42 -20.69 7.42 6.57
N ARG A 43 -20.32 8.08 5.46
CA ARG A 43 -20.80 7.77 4.10
C ARG A 43 -19.77 7.03 3.24
N ALA A 44 -18.57 6.81 3.78
CA ALA A 44 -17.49 6.12 3.10
C ALA A 44 -17.76 4.61 3.02
N ILE A 45 -17.12 3.96 2.05
CA ILE A 45 -17.13 2.49 1.95
C ILE A 45 -16.20 1.91 3.04
N CYS A 46 -15.00 2.47 3.19
CA CYS A 46 -14.09 2.13 4.28
C CYS A 46 -14.25 3.14 5.43
N GLN A 47 -14.82 2.71 6.56
CA GLN A 47 -15.13 3.60 7.69
C GLN A 47 -14.15 3.47 8.87
N PHE A 48 -13.28 2.46 8.85
CA PHE A 48 -12.37 2.11 9.94
C PHE A 48 -10.90 2.46 9.64
N CYS A 49 -10.63 3.29 8.63
CA CYS A 49 -9.26 3.68 8.31
C CYS A 49 -8.66 4.51 9.46
N ASP A 50 -7.45 4.12 9.85
CA ASP A 50 -6.62 4.65 10.94
C ASP A 50 -5.55 5.65 10.45
N THR A 51 -5.48 5.86 9.14
CA THR A 51 -4.35 6.51 8.46
C THR A 51 -4.74 7.91 7.96
N ASP A 52 -3.90 8.91 8.21
CA ASP A 52 -3.95 10.20 7.49
C ASP A 52 -3.25 10.06 6.13
N PHE A 53 -4.00 10.25 5.05
CA PHE A 53 -3.51 10.21 3.66
C PHE A 53 -3.92 11.46 2.85
N ILE A 54 -4.35 12.53 3.51
CA ILE A 54 -4.72 13.78 2.82
C ILE A 54 -3.48 14.65 2.64
N GLY A 55 -3.33 15.20 1.44
CA GLY A 55 -2.25 16.14 1.13
C GLY A 55 -0.89 15.47 0.94
N THR A 56 0.14 16.29 0.86
CA THR A 56 1.54 15.88 0.60
C THR A 56 2.48 16.57 1.59
N ASP A 57 2.02 16.73 2.83
CA ASP A 57 2.56 17.60 3.88
C ASP A 57 3.13 16.82 5.08
N GLY A 58 3.05 15.49 5.04
CA GLY A 58 3.64 14.62 6.05
C GLY A 58 5.17 14.56 5.94
N GLN A 59 5.77 13.74 6.81
CA GLN A 59 7.22 13.59 6.88
C GLN A 59 7.78 13.19 5.51
N HIS A 60 8.67 14.02 4.96
CA HIS A 60 9.27 13.77 3.64
C HIS A 60 8.25 13.58 2.49
N GLY A 61 7.02 14.08 2.67
CA GLY A 61 5.99 14.12 1.64
C GLY A 61 6.29 15.13 0.54
N GLY A 62 5.54 15.04 -0.56
CA GLY A 62 5.67 15.98 -1.67
C GLY A 62 5.00 15.53 -2.96
N LEU A 63 5.18 16.36 -3.99
CA LEU A 63 4.76 16.06 -5.36
C LEU A 63 5.99 15.75 -6.22
N PHE A 64 6.06 14.54 -6.74
CA PHE A 64 7.13 14.06 -7.59
C PHE A 64 6.63 13.92 -9.02
N LYS A 65 7.24 14.65 -9.97
CA LYS A 65 6.70 14.71 -11.35
C LYS A 65 7.10 13.51 -12.20
N ARG A 66 8.08 12.72 -11.75
CA ARG A 66 8.64 11.57 -12.46
C ARG A 66 9.07 10.48 -11.49
N ALA A 67 9.13 9.24 -11.98
CA ALA A 67 9.48 8.07 -11.18
C ALA A 67 10.91 8.15 -10.63
N ASP A 68 11.88 8.55 -11.46
CA ASP A 68 13.29 8.73 -11.08
C ASP A 68 13.46 9.70 -9.90
N GLN A 69 12.64 10.75 -9.85
CA GLN A 69 12.67 11.72 -8.75
C GLN A 69 12.16 11.10 -7.44
N LEU A 70 11.09 10.31 -7.50
CA LEU A 70 10.57 9.62 -6.33
C LEU A 70 11.55 8.55 -5.85
N VAL A 71 12.08 7.71 -6.75
CA VAL A 71 13.07 6.69 -6.39
C VAL A 71 14.30 7.30 -5.75
N THR A 72 14.87 8.35 -6.36
CA THR A 72 16.01 9.09 -5.78
C THR A 72 15.67 9.63 -4.40
N HIS A 73 14.45 10.11 -4.18
CA HIS A 73 13.99 10.60 -2.88
C HIS A 73 13.91 9.50 -1.82
N LEU A 74 13.32 8.35 -2.17
CA LEU A 74 13.13 7.19 -1.29
C LEU A 74 14.49 6.63 -0.82
N LEU A 75 15.44 6.45 -1.74
CA LEU A 75 16.72 5.81 -1.43
C LEU A 75 17.59 6.59 -0.44
N ARG A 76 17.30 7.87 -0.20
CA ARG A 76 17.99 8.67 0.83
C ARG A 76 17.72 8.18 2.25
N PHE A 77 16.66 7.38 2.44
CA PHE A 77 16.25 6.87 3.74
C PHE A 77 16.71 5.42 3.97
N TRP A 78 17.35 4.79 2.98
CA TRP A 78 17.90 3.45 3.15
C TRP A 78 19.28 3.53 3.82
N PRO A 79 19.50 2.88 4.98
CA PRO A 79 20.72 3.08 5.75
C PRO A 79 21.92 2.29 5.24
N ASP A 80 21.70 1.15 4.56
CA ASP A 80 22.78 0.25 4.16
C ASP A 80 22.83 0.05 2.63
N PRO A 81 23.79 0.67 1.92
CA PRO A 81 23.89 0.54 0.46
C PRO A 81 24.32 -0.86 -0.01
N HIS A 82 24.71 -1.76 0.88
CA HIS A 82 25.13 -3.12 0.54
C HIS A 82 23.97 -4.13 0.55
N ILE A 83 22.82 -3.75 1.11
CA ILE A 83 21.62 -4.58 1.15
C ILE A 83 20.59 -3.99 0.20
N PRO A 84 19.97 -4.78 -0.70
CA PRO A 84 18.89 -4.32 -1.56
C PRO A 84 17.80 -3.62 -0.74
N PRO A 85 17.40 -2.39 -1.09
CA PRO A 85 16.33 -1.69 -0.39
C PRO A 85 15.00 -2.43 -0.54
N PHE A 86 14.21 -2.41 0.53
CA PHE A 86 12.83 -2.88 0.50
C PHE A 86 11.89 -1.69 0.69
N VAL A 87 10.98 -1.48 -0.26
CA VAL A 87 10.03 -0.37 -0.23
C VAL A 87 8.60 -0.93 -0.16
N VAL A 88 7.84 -0.47 0.84
CA VAL A 88 6.41 -0.72 0.97
C VAL A 88 5.65 0.49 0.42
N LEU A 89 5.02 0.32 -0.74
CA LEU A 89 4.14 1.28 -1.37
C LEU A 89 2.72 1.11 -0.77
N THR A 90 2.20 2.15 -0.12
CA THR A 90 0.94 2.12 0.63
C THR A 90 0.19 3.44 0.54
N GLY A 91 -0.95 3.59 1.23
CA GLY A 91 -1.63 4.86 1.55
C GLY A 91 -2.26 5.62 0.39
N GLY A 92 -3.30 6.40 0.62
CA GLY A 92 -4.58 5.73 0.85
C GLY A 92 -4.65 4.47 -0.03
N GLU A 93 -5.03 4.57 -1.31
CA GLU A 93 -4.91 3.44 -2.25
C GLU A 93 -3.71 3.64 -3.21
N PRO A 94 -2.61 2.89 -3.08
CA PRO A 94 -1.41 3.10 -3.89
C PRO A 94 -1.64 2.79 -5.37
N LEU A 95 -2.51 1.84 -5.73
CA LEU A 95 -2.76 1.49 -7.14
C LEU A 95 -3.49 2.58 -7.93
N LEU A 96 -3.91 3.68 -7.29
CA LEU A 96 -4.32 4.89 -8.00
C LEU A 96 -3.15 5.63 -8.66
N GLN A 97 -1.92 5.39 -8.18
CA GLN A 97 -0.74 6.15 -8.59
C GLN A 97 0.45 5.29 -9.03
N VAL A 98 0.58 4.07 -8.50
CA VAL A 98 1.64 3.13 -8.89
C VAL A 98 1.42 2.70 -10.35
N ASP A 99 2.41 3.00 -11.19
CA ASP A 99 2.42 2.67 -12.62
C ASP A 99 3.70 1.90 -13.00
N ALA A 100 3.73 1.36 -14.22
CA ALA A 100 4.89 0.61 -14.73
C ALA A 100 6.19 1.44 -14.68
N GLN A 101 6.12 2.76 -14.90
CA GLN A 101 7.30 3.63 -14.86
C GLN A 101 7.92 3.68 -13.46
N LEU A 102 7.10 3.69 -12.40
CA LEU A 102 7.61 3.65 -11.04
C LEU A 102 8.22 2.29 -10.70
N ILE A 103 7.56 1.20 -11.10
CA ILE A 103 8.06 -0.17 -10.89
C ILE A 103 9.41 -0.37 -11.58
N ASP A 104 9.49 -0.04 -12.87
CA ASP A 104 10.71 -0.14 -13.65
C ASP A 104 11.86 0.68 -13.02
N ALA A 105 11.56 1.89 -12.53
CA ALA A 105 12.56 2.75 -11.90
C ALA A 105 13.04 2.22 -10.53
N LEU A 106 12.15 1.63 -9.73
CA LEU A 106 12.51 0.99 -8.47
C LEU A 106 13.39 -0.24 -8.71
N HIS A 107 13.00 -1.11 -9.64
CA HIS A 107 13.78 -2.28 -10.03
C HIS A 107 15.14 -1.92 -10.64
N ALA A 108 15.21 -0.86 -11.46
CA ALA A 108 16.47 -0.34 -11.99
C ALA A 108 17.43 0.14 -10.89
N ALA A 109 16.90 0.49 -9.71
CA ALA A 109 17.67 0.83 -8.53
C ALA A 109 17.84 -0.36 -7.55
N HIS A 110 17.57 -1.59 -7.99
CA HIS A 110 17.64 -2.83 -7.21
C HIS A 110 16.78 -2.82 -5.93
N VAL A 111 15.65 -2.11 -5.98
CA VAL A 111 14.67 -2.08 -4.89
C VAL A 111 13.69 -3.24 -5.05
N GLU A 112 13.44 -3.97 -3.97
CA GLU A 112 12.34 -4.92 -3.87
C GLU A 112 11.06 -4.19 -3.43
N ILE A 113 9.95 -4.48 -4.11
CA ILE A 113 8.70 -3.72 -4.02
C ILE A 113 7.61 -4.54 -3.35
N ALA A 114 7.10 -4.06 -2.21
CA ALA A 114 5.83 -4.50 -1.64
C ALA A 114 4.73 -3.47 -1.86
N VAL A 115 3.49 -3.92 -2.10
CA VAL A 115 2.30 -3.08 -2.21
C VAL A 115 1.25 -3.52 -1.19
N GLU A 116 0.68 -2.56 -0.46
CA GLU A 116 -0.47 -2.75 0.43
C GLU A 116 -1.70 -2.09 -0.23
N THR A 117 -2.60 -2.89 -0.82
CA THR A 117 -3.76 -2.38 -1.58
C THR A 117 -5.09 -2.86 -0.99
N ASN A 118 -6.15 -2.07 -1.18
CA ASN A 118 -7.51 -2.47 -0.85
C ASN A 118 -8.13 -3.48 -1.85
N GLY A 119 -7.43 -3.78 -2.96
CA GLY A 119 -7.82 -4.81 -3.94
C GLY A 119 -8.90 -4.39 -4.95
N THR A 120 -9.33 -3.13 -4.93
CA THR A 120 -10.36 -2.60 -5.85
C THR A 120 -9.85 -2.32 -7.26
N LEU A 121 -8.52 -2.38 -7.47
CA LEU A 121 -7.85 -2.14 -8.74
C LEU A 121 -6.94 -3.34 -9.04
N ALA A 122 -6.77 -3.66 -10.32
CA ALA A 122 -5.80 -4.66 -10.75
C ALA A 122 -4.39 -4.10 -10.58
N ALA A 123 -3.51 -4.87 -9.94
CA ALA A 123 -2.13 -4.49 -9.76
C ALA A 123 -1.37 -4.59 -11.11
N PRO A 124 -0.52 -3.60 -11.45
CA PRO A 124 0.39 -3.72 -12.59
C PRO A 124 1.39 -4.87 -12.35
N ALA A 125 1.90 -5.45 -13.45
CA ALA A 125 2.94 -6.48 -13.36
C ALA A 125 4.25 -5.90 -12.80
N GLY A 126 5.07 -6.77 -12.19
CA GLY A 126 6.39 -6.40 -11.66
C GLY A 126 6.40 -5.97 -10.18
N ILE A 127 5.28 -6.05 -9.46
CA ILE A 127 5.30 -5.97 -7.99
C ILE A 127 5.85 -7.30 -7.44
N ASP A 128 6.84 -7.23 -6.55
CA ASP A 128 7.50 -8.41 -5.99
C ASP A 128 6.70 -9.05 -4.85
N TRP A 129 5.96 -8.23 -4.08
CA TRP A 129 5.07 -8.67 -3.02
C TRP A 129 3.76 -7.89 -3.00
N LEU A 130 2.64 -8.57 -3.26
CA LEU A 130 1.30 -7.96 -3.31
C LEU A 130 0.46 -8.43 -2.12
N CYS A 131 0.25 -7.51 -1.17
CA CYS A 131 -0.68 -7.68 -0.05
C CYS A 131 -2.03 -7.02 -0.38
N VAL A 132 -3.10 -7.81 -0.34
CA VAL A 132 -4.47 -7.36 -0.57
C VAL A 132 -5.27 -7.41 0.72
N SER A 133 -5.80 -6.26 1.13
CA SER A 133 -6.70 -6.13 2.27
C SER A 133 -8.10 -5.73 1.82
N PRO A 134 -8.99 -6.70 1.53
CA PRO A 134 -10.31 -6.40 1.01
C PRO A 134 -11.19 -5.68 2.04
N LYS A 135 -12.07 -4.82 1.55
CA LYS A 135 -12.99 -4.00 2.35
C LYS A 135 -14.43 -4.38 2.02
N ALA A 136 -15.25 -4.58 3.05
CA ALA A 136 -16.66 -4.87 2.88
C ALA A 136 -17.36 -3.74 2.12
N GLY A 137 -18.27 -4.10 1.20
CA GLY A 137 -18.98 -3.13 0.36
C GLY A 137 -18.16 -2.56 -0.81
N ALA A 138 -16.89 -2.94 -0.97
CA ALA A 138 -16.07 -2.60 -2.12
C ALA A 138 -15.94 -3.77 -3.11
N PRO A 139 -15.79 -3.51 -4.41
CA PRO A 139 -15.44 -4.57 -5.36
C PRO A 139 -14.04 -5.11 -5.07
N LEU A 140 -13.86 -6.42 -5.18
CA LEU A 140 -12.56 -7.08 -5.11
C LEU A 140 -12.15 -7.54 -6.51
N ILE A 141 -11.33 -6.73 -7.18
CA ILE A 141 -10.83 -7.00 -8.54
C ILE A 141 -9.55 -7.84 -8.47
N GLN A 142 -8.63 -7.47 -7.58
CA GLN A 142 -7.40 -8.21 -7.36
C GLN A 142 -7.69 -9.46 -6.52
N THR A 143 -7.89 -10.59 -7.18
CA THR A 143 -8.28 -11.87 -6.57
C THR A 143 -7.13 -12.87 -6.44
N GLN A 144 -5.91 -12.40 -6.68
CA GLN A 144 -4.67 -13.17 -6.55
C GLN A 144 -3.53 -12.29 -6.04
N GLY A 145 -2.50 -12.88 -5.46
CA GLY A 145 -1.32 -12.17 -4.96
C GLY A 145 -0.54 -13.03 -3.97
N ASP A 146 0.34 -12.40 -3.21
CA ASP A 146 1.16 -13.11 -2.24
C ASP A 146 0.44 -13.28 -0.91
N GLU A 147 -0.23 -12.22 -0.46
CA GLU A 147 -0.89 -12.17 0.84
C GLU A 147 -2.29 -11.59 0.76
N LEU A 148 -3.26 -12.27 1.38
CA LEU A 148 -4.55 -11.69 1.72
C LEU A 148 -4.61 -11.42 3.23
N LYS A 149 -4.68 -10.14 3.60
CA LYS A 149 -4.72 -9.67 4.98
C LYS A 149 -6.06 -9.01 5.28
N LEU A 150 -7.01 -9.80 5.77
CA LEU A 150 -8.36 -9.33 6.07
C LEU A 150 -8.39 -8.66 7.44
N VAL A 151 -8.65 -7.34 7.46
CA VAL A 151 -9.03 -6.65 8.71
C VAL A 151 -10.38 -7.19 9.18
N TYR A 152 -10.48 -7.57 10.45
CA TYR A 152 -11.63 -8.28 11.01
C TYR A 152 -11.94 -7.79 12.44
N PRO A 153 -13.23 -7.63 12.82
CA PRO A 153 -14.44 -8.01 12.09
C PRO A 153 -14.92 -6.96 11.07
N GLN A 154 -15.39 -7.43 9.91
CA GLN A 154 -16.19 -6.64 8.97
C GLN A 154 -17.54 -7.37 8.77
N PRO A 155 -18.69 -6.83 9.23
CA PRO A 155 -19.96 -7.59 9.25
C PRO A 155 -20.38 -8.20 7.91
N GLN A 156 -20.10 -7.50 6.81
CA GLN A 156 -20.46 -7.88 5.45
C GLN A 156 -19.32 -8.59 4.67
N LEU A 157 -18.18 -8.86 5.31
CA LEU A 157 -17.05 -9.57 4.71
C LEU A 157 -16.43 -10.54 5.72
N GLN A 158 -16.84 -11.80 5.62
CA GLN A 158 -16.42 -12.89 6.48
C GLN A 158 -15.21 -13.64 5.89
N PRO A 159 -14.32 -14.22 6.72
CA PRO A 159 -13.11 -14.90 6.24
C PRO A 159 -13.35 -15.98 5.19
N HIS A 160 -14.41 -16.79 5.34
CA HIS A 160 -14.73 -17.87 4.40
C HIS A 160 -15.08 -17.36 2.99
N GLN A 161 -15.49 -16.10 2.84
CA GLN A 161 -15.82 -15.50 1.54
C GLN A 161 -14.58 -15.17 0.72
N VAL A 162 -13.39 -15.14 1.32
CA VAL A 162 -12.13 -14.80 0.65
C VAL A 162 -11.06 -15.89 0.75
N ALA A 163 -11.26 -16.88 1.63
CA ALA A 163 -10.31 -17.99 1.86
C ALA A 163 -10.05 -18.90 0.64
N HIS A 164 -10.84 -18.79 -0.42
CA HIS A 164 -10.72 -19.60 -1.65
C HIS A 164 -9.97 -18.89 -2.78
N LEU A 165 -9.58 -17.62 -2.58
CA LEU A 165 -8.89 -16.81 -3.58
C LEU A 165 -7.44 -17.27 -3.78
N ALA A 166 -6.80 -16.81 -4.85
CA ALA A 166 -5.48 -17.30 -5.26
C ALA A 166 -4.34 -16.52 -4.57
N PHE A 167 -4.23 -16.68 -3.24
CA PHE A 167 -3.16 -16.10 -2.43
C PHE A 167 -2.30 -17.18 -1.77
N THR A 168 -1.02 -16.88 -1.57
CA THR A 168 -0.09 -17.79 -0.87
C THR A 168 -0.32 -17.78 0.63
N HIS A 169 -0.60 -16.61 1.21
CA HIS A 169 -0.79 -16.41 2.63
C HIS A 169 -2.15 -15.77 2.95
N PHE A 170 -2.74 -16.18 4.07
CA PHE A 170 -4.01 -15.65 4.58
C PHE A 170 -3.87 -15.26 6.04
N TYR A 171 -4.18 -14.00 6.35
CA TYR A 171 -4.12 -13.45 7.70
C TYR A 171 -5.42 -12.76 8.07
N LEU A 172 -5.77 -12.84 9.36
CA LEU A 172 -6.74 -11.95 9.99
C LEU A 172 -5.97 -10.91 10.79
N GLN A 173 -6.24 -9.64 10.52
CA GLN A 173 -5.75 -8.52 11.30
C GLN A 173 -6.90 -8.00 12.16
N PRO A 174 -6.77 -7.93 13.49
CA PRO A 174 -7.76 -7.28 14.33
C PRO A 174 -8.01 -5.85 13.85
N MET A 175 -9.28 -5.44 13.78
CA MET A 175 -9.66 -4.05 13.61
C MET A 175 -9.38 -3.32 14.93
N ASP A 176 -8.57 -2.27 14.85
CA ASP A 176 -8.29 -1.37 15.99
C ASP A 176 -9.50 -0.49 16.36
#